data_AF-A0A1H9PP96-F1
#
_entry.id   AF-A0A1H9PP96-F1
#
_cell.length_a   1.000
_cell.length_b   1.000
_cell.length_c   1.000
_cell.angle_alpha   90.00
_cell.angle_beta   90.00
_cell.angle_gamma   90.00
#
_symmetry.space_group_name_H-M   'P 1'
#
loop_
_entity.id
_entity.type
_entity.pdbx_description
1 polymer ?
#
loop_
_entity_poly.entity_id
_entity_poly.type
_entity_poly.pdbx_seq_one_letter_code
_entity_poly.pdbx_strand_id
1 'polypeptide(L)' 'MYGMHIRITALAGEDFEPEFYVMVIETEGASICLWHGTSYERAILEAERGREDFGPVIDQVIETYPDEMLREL' A
#
# COMPACT_ATOMS: atom_id res chain seq x y z
N MET A 1 19.17 5.30 11.63
CA MET A 1 17.93 6.04 11.95
C MET A 1 16.91 5.56 10.92
N TYR A 2 16.05 4.61 11.27
CA TYR A 2 15.00 4.15 10.36
C TYR A 2 13.69 4.62 10.99
N GLY A 3 13.14 5.71 10.46
CA GLY A 3 11.98 6.41 11.05
C GLY A 3 10.68 6.18 10.27
N MET A 4 10.77 6.07 8.95
CA MET A 4 9.62 5.95 8.03
C MET A 4 10.02 5.09 6.81
N HIS A 5 9.04 4.45 6.20
CA HIS A 5 9.16 3.82 4.89
C HIS A 5 7.84 3.91 4.12
N ILE A 6 7.91 3.79 2.80
CA ILE A 6 6.72 3.71 1.94
C ILE A 6 6.41 2.24 1.68
N ARG A 7 5.13 1.87 1.72
CA ARG A 7 4.61 0.55 1.39
C ARG A 7 3.55 0.65 0.30
N ILE A 8 3.71 -0.13 -0.76
CA ILE A 8 2.64 -0.37 -1.74
C ILE A 8 1.88 -1.62 -1.29
N THR A 9 0.56 -1.54 -1.15
CA THR A 9 -0.32 -2.66 -0.81
C THR A 9 -1.31 -2.86 -1.94
N ALA A 10 -1.51 -4.10 -2.40
CA ALA A 10 -2.56 -4.44 -3.35
C ALA A 10 -3.68 -5.20 -2.65
N LEU A 11 -4.93 -4.86 -2.93
CA LEU A 11 -6.11 -5.61 -2.53
C LEU A 11 -6.75 -6.17 -3.80
N ALA A 12 -6.61 -7.48 -4.01
CA ALA A 12 -7.10 -8.17 -5.21
C ALA A 12 -7.96 -9.37 -4.80
N GLY A 13 -9.16 -9.48 -5.39
CA GLY A 13 -10.17 -10.48 -5.06
C GLY A 13 -10.77 -11.03 -6.34
N GLU A 14 -11.32 -12.25 -6.29
CA GLU A 14 -11.76 -12.96 -7.50
C GLU A 14 -12.83 -12.20 -8.32
N ASP A 15 -13.61 -11.33 -7.66
CA ASP A 15 -14.73 -10.59 -8.26
C ASP A 15 -14.48 -9.08 -8.48
N PHE A 16 -13.31 -8.55 -8.12
CA PHE A 16 -13.04 -7.11 -8.15
C PHE A 16 -11.71 -6.75 -8.83
N GLU A 17 -11.67 -5.59 -9.49
CA GLU A 17 -10.42 -5.02 -9.99
C GLU A 17 -9.45 -4.75 -8.81
N PRO A 18 -8.15 -5.01 -8.98
CA PRO A 18 -7.18 -4.80 -7.91
C PRO A 18 -7.08 -3.31 -7.54
N GLU A 19 -7.16 -3.03 -6.24
CA GLU A 19 -6.91 -1.70 -5.69
C GLU A 19 -5.51 -1.63 -5.09
N PHE A 20 -4.81 -0.52 -5.31
CA PHE A 20 -3.46 -0.29 -4.83
C PHE A 20 -3.43 0.92 -3.90
N TYR A 21 -2.74 0.77 -2.77
CA TYR A 21 -2.58 1.79 -1.73
C TYR A 21 -1.09 2.06 -1.53
N VAL A 22 -0.70 3.32 -1.59
CA VAL A 22 0.67 3.77 -1.28
C VAL A 22 0.64 4.42 0.10
N MET A 23 1.23 3.75 1.08
CA MET A 23 1.18 4.13 2.49
C MET A 23 2.57 4.53 2.99
N VAL A 24 2.69 5.63 3.72
CA VAL A 24 3.86 5.89 4.57
C VAL A 24 3.60 5.22 5.91
N ILE A 25 4.55 4.42 6.39
CA ILE A 25 4.48 3.73 7.67
C ILE A 25 5.60 4.27 8.57
N GLU A 26 5.21 4.91 9.66
CA GLU A 26 6.11 5.31 10.73
C GLU A 26 6.46 4.12 11.62
N THR A 27 7.63 4.17 12.25
CA THR A 27 8.12 3.09 13.13
C THR A 27 7.19 2.86 14.35
N GLU A 28 6.46 3.89 14.76
CA GLU A 28 5.51 3.86 15.87
C GLU A 28 4.13 3.33 15.48
N GLY A 29 3.95 2.91 14.21
CA GLY A 29 2.73 2.27 13.71
C GLY A 29 1.70 3.23 13.11
N ALA A 30 1.96 4.54 13.11
CA ALA A 30 1.14 5.48 12.37
C ALA A 30 1.31 5.29 10.85
N SER A 31 0.22 5.46 10.10
CA SER A 31 0.24 5.33 8.64
C SER A 31 -0.51 6.46 7.94
N ILE A 32 0.06 6.97 6.84
CA ILE A 32 -0.56 7.99 5.99
C ILE A 32 -0.75 7.43 4.58
N CYS A 33 -1.95 7.54 4.02
CA CYS A 33 -2.19 7.20 2.63
C CYS A 33 -1.76 8.36 1.72
N LEU A 34 -0.73 8.13 0.90
CA LEU A 34 -0.27 9.09 -0.11
C LEU A 34 -1.12 8.99 -1.38
N TRP A 35 -1.54 7.79 -1.73
CA TRP A 35 -2.27 7.54 -2.96
C TRP A 35 -3.08 6.24 -2.92
N HIS A 36 -4.20 6.23 -3.64
CA HIS A 36 -5.07 5.07 -3.86
C HIS A 36 -5.58 5.05 -5.31
N GLY A 37 -5.59 3.87 -5.94
CA GLY A 37 -6.22 3.65 -7.24
C GLY A 37 -5.93 2.27 -7.82
N THR A 38 -6.34 2.02 -9.07
CA THR A 38 -6.33 0.67 -9.68
C THR A 38 -5.13 0.38 -10.59
N SER A 39 -4.18 1.32 -10.75
CA SER A 39 -2.98 1.13 -11.58
C SER A 39 -1.75 0.89 -10.73
N TYR A 40 -1.14 -0.28 -10.90
CA TYR A 40 0.11 -0.64 -10.24
C TYR A 40 1.28 0.26 -10.67
N GLU A 41 1.40 0.55 -11.97
CA GLU A 41 2.46 1.43 -12.48
C GLU A 41 2.35 2.83 -11.86
N ARG A 42 1.12 3.31 -11.67
CA ARG A 42 0.91 4.60 -11.01
C ARG A 42 1.24 4.53 -9.52
N ALA A 43 0.93 3.43 -8.84
CA ALA A 43 1.32 3.22 -7.45
C ALA A 43 2.85 3.30 -7.26
N ILE A 44 3.62 2.68 -8.16
CA ILE A 44 5.09 2.77 -8.16
C ILE A 44 5.56 4.22 -8.33
N LEU A 45 4.98 4.94 -9.30
CA LEU A 45 5.35 6.33 -9.55
C LEU A 45 5.10 7.24 -8.34
N GLU A 46 3.95 7.08 -7.68
CA GLU A 46 3.64 7.86 -6.47
C GLU A 46 4.51 7.46 -5.28
N ALA A 47 4.87 6.18 -5.15
CA ALA A 47 5.80 5.71 -4.12
C ALA A 47 7.22 6.26 -4.31
N GLU A 48 7.77 6.21 -5.54
CA GLU A 48 9.09 6.77 -5.83
C GLU A 48 9.14 8.29 -5.68
N ARG A 49 8.04 9.00 -5.95
CA ARG A 49 7.94 10.45 -5.67
C ARG A 49 8.06 10.76 -4.19
N GLY A 50 7.45 9.94 -3.32
CA GLY A 50 7.53 10.12 -1.87
C GLY A 50 8.89 9.74 -1.26
N ARG A 51 9.76 9.07 -2.00
CA ARG A 51 10.98 8.45 -1.47
C ARG A 51 11.94 9.45 -0.82
N GLU A 52 12.05 10.65 -1.38
CA GLU A 52 12.92 11.70 -0.85
C GLU A 52 12.43 12.22 0.52
N ASP A 53 11.11 12.27 0.72
CA ASP A 53 10.49 12.81 1.93
C ASP A 53 10.30 11.75 3.03
N PHE A 54 9.92 10.53 2.65
CA PHE A 54 9.47 9.50 3.59
C PHE A 54 10.39 8.29 3.69
N GLY A 55 11.47 8.25 2.89
CA GLY A 55 12.48 7.20 2.96
C GLY A 55 12.23 6.05 1.97
N PRO A 56 12.80 4.86 2.21
CA PRO A 56 12.83 3.79 1.22
C PRO A 56 11.43 3.26 0.89
N VAL A 57 11.23 2.91 -0.38
CA VAL A 57 10.06 2.15 -0.84
C VAL A 57 10.29 0.68 -0.54
N ILE A 58 9.40 0.10 0.25
CA ILE A 58 9.31 -1.33 0.51
C ILE A 58 8.06 -1.81 -0.21
N ASP A 59 8.26 -2.40 -1.37
CA ASP A 59 7.18 -3.04 -2.10
C ASP A 59 6.78 -4.33 -1.35
N GLN A 60 5.59 -4.33 -0.75
CA GLN A 60 5.01 -5.47 -0.06
C GLN A 60 3.59 -5.66 -0.58
N VAL A 61 3.50 -6.29 -1.74
CA VAL A 61 2.23 -6.79 -2.28
C VAL A 61 1.75 -7.93 -1.38
N ILE A 62 0.85 -7.63 -0.44
CA ILE A 62 0.12 -8.66 0.29
C ILE A 62 -1.02 -9.11 -0.63
N GLU A 63 -0.76 -10.14 -1.44
CA GLU A 63 -1.84 -10.86 -2.13
C GLU A 63 -2.67 -11.60 -1.10
N THR A 64 -3.73 -10.97 -0.59
CA THR A 64 -4.93 -11.64 -0.08
C THR A 64 -5.83 -10.57 0.56
N TYR A 65 -7.07 -10.43 0.09
CA TYR A 65 -8.13 -10.07 1.03
C TYR A 65 -8.05 -11.10 2.18
N PRO A 66 -8.03 -10.69 3.46
CA PRO A 66 -8.27 -11.67 4.49
C PRO A 66 -9.59 -12.36 4.15
N ASP A 67 -9.57 -13.69 3.94
CA ASP A 67 -10.73 -14.55 3.66
C ASP A 67 -11.87 -14.41 4.70
N GLU A 68 -11.74 -13.53 5.69
CA GLU A 68 -12.66 -13.30 6.79
C GLU A 68 -13.72 -12.21 6.55
N MET A 69 -13.62 -11.36 5.53
CA MET A 69 -14.61 -10.27 5.33
C MET A 69 -15.90 -10.68 4.60
N LEU A 70 -16.00 -11.92 4.10
CA LEU A 70 -17.19 -12.44 3.39
C LEU A 70 -18.05 -13.42 4.21
N ARG A 71 -17.76 -13.64 5.51
CA ARG A 71 -18.55 -14.58 6.34
C ARG A 71 -19.69 -13.98 7.15
N GLU A 72 -19.94 -12.68 7.07
CA GLU A 72 -21.07 -12.05 7.78
C GLU A 72 -21.83 -11.04 6.90
N LEU A 73 -22.58 -11.55 5.91
CA LEU A 73 -23.81 -10.92 5.40
C LEU A 73 -24.88 -11.98 5.13
#